data_AF-A0A1L7RQR7-F1
#
_entry.id   AF-A0A1L7RQR7-F1
#
_cell.length_a   1.000
_cell.length_b   1.000
_cell.length_c   1.000
_cell.angle_alpha   90.00
_cell.angle_beta   90.00
_cell.angle_gamma   90.00
#
_symmetry.space_group_name_H-M   'P 1'
#
loop_
_entity.id
_entity.type
_entity.pdbx_description
1 polymer ?
#
loop_
_entity_poly.entity_id
_entity_poly.type
_entity_poly.pdbx_seq_one_letter_code
_entity_poly.pdbx_strand_id
1 'polypeptide(L)'
;MSDLTWTELPEVDPDRPDELVLDFSGEVYRVGTDETFVIGRGGDLDIDDNPYLHRRFLVLRHDSGLWWIANEGSRLSATLTDGDGLVQSRLAPGASMPLVFSRVILTFSAGPTTYEIDLITAEAGRFAGIDGHSPSPRGQTTIGATPMTRSQRLLILALAEPVLKRAGTGSAEIPSSASAAARLGWSLTKFNRKLDNVCEKLDRVGVRGLRGGRAGGVASNRRAALVEHAVSTLMVTAEDLPLLDEEHRANQVAAAQAAAGAESRVDTAPVPHDSGRDAGDA
;
A
#
# COMPACT_ATOMS: atom_id res chain seq x y z
N MET A 1 11.16 -22.62 9.32
CA MET A 1 9.76 -22.51 8.86
C MET A 1 9.79 -21.45 7.79
N SER A 2 9.58 -21.86 6.55
CA SER A 2 9.94 -21.13 5.35
C SER A 2 9.12 -19.86 5.20
N ASP A 3 9.81 -18.72 5.12
CA ASP A 3 9.28 -17.46 4.62
C ASP A 3 8.88 -17.66 3.16
N LEU A 4 7.57 -17.78 2.90
CA LEU A 4 7.02 -17.66 1.56
C LEU A 4 6.98 -16.16 1.24
N THR A 5 8.07 -15.65 0.66
CA THR A 5 8.11 -14.35 0.00
C THR A 5 7.15 -14.36 -1.18
N TRP A 6 5.91 -13.93 -0.95
CA TRP A 6 4.88 -13.69 -1.97
C TRP A 6 5.21 -12.46 -2.84
N THR A 7 6.47 -12.29 -3.23
CA THR A 7 7.02 -11.03 -3.79
C THR A 7 7.82 -11.23 -5.08
N GLU A 8 8.05 -12.46 -5.51
CA GLU A 8 8.63 -12.70 -6.82
C GLU A 8 7.51 -12.70 -7.86
N LEU A 9 7.17 -11.50 -8.35
CA LEU A 9 6.36 -11.36 -9.56
C LEU A 9 7.07 -12.13 -10.69
N PRO A 10 6.34 -12.91 -11.50
CA PRO A 10 6.95 -13.67 -12.57
C PRO A 10 7.67 -12.74 -13.56
N GLU A 11 8.95 -13.01 -13.77
CA GLU A 11 9.79 -12.23 -14.67
C GLU A 11 9.40 -12.51 -16.13
N VAL A 12 9.28 -11.46 -16.93
CA VAL A 12 8.98 -11.59 -18.36
C VAL A 12 10.25 -12.07 -19.08
N ASP A 13 10.10 -13.00 -20.01
CA ASP A 13 11.25 -13.56 -20.73
C ASP A 13 11.89 -12.46 -21.60
N PRO A 14 13.17 -12.09 -21.40
CA PRO A 14 13.83 -11.07 -22.21
C PRO A 14 13.92 -11.46 -23.69
N ASP A 15 13.82 -12.74 -24.03
CA ASP A 15 13.82 -13.24 -25.41
C ASP A 15 12.42 -13.13 -26.07
N ARG A 16 11.38 -12.74 -25.31
CA ARG A 16 10.00 -12.54 -25.78
C ARG A 16 9.39 -11.25 -25.21
N PRO A 17 9.88 -10.06 -25.60
CA PRO A 17 9.52 -8.79 -24.97
C PRO A 17 8.04 -8.40 -25.14
N ASP A 18 7.37 -8.92 -26.16
CA ASP A 18 5.97 -8.61 -26.43
C ASP A 18 4.98 -9.62 -25.82
N GLU A 19 5.46 -10.59 -25.04
CA GLU A 19 4.57 -11.54 -24.38
C GLU A 19 3.81 -10.90 -23.20
N LEU A 20 2.59 -11.38 -22.97
CA LEU A 20 1.83 -11.04 -21.77
C LEU A 20 1.96 -12.18 -20.77
N VAL A 21 2.39 -11.85 -19.56
CA VAL A 21 2.45 -12.77 -18.44
C VAL A 21 1.28 -12.46 -17.51
N LEU A 22 0.52 -13.48 -17.14
CA LEU A 22 -0.55 -13.39 -16.15
C LEU A 22 -0.18 -14.23 -14.94
N ASP A 23 -0.41 -13.70 -13.75
CA ASP A 23 -0.38 -14.46 -12.50
C ASP A 23 -1.77 -14.47 -11.89
N PHE A 24 -2.33 -15.67 -11.72
CA PHE A 24 -3.57 -15.89 -10.99
C PHE A 24 -3.33 -16.88 -9.86
N SER A 25 -3.38 -16.40 -8.62
CA SER A 25 -3.20 -17.21 -7.41
C SER A 25 -1.88 -18.02 -7.39
N GLY A 26 -0.82 -17.51 -8.03
CA GLY A 26 0.49 -18.15 -8.15
C GLY A 26 0.64 -19.04 -9.39
N GLU A 27 -0.41 -19.22 -10.19
CA GLU A 27 -0.32 -19.87 -11.49
C GLU A 27 0.04 -18.87 -12.58
N VAL A 28 1.13 -19.14 -13.30
CA VAL A 28 1.67 -18.25 -14.30
C VAL A 28 1.31 -18.72 -15.71
N TYR A 29 0.68 -17.83 -16.48
CA TYR A 29 0.30 -18.04 -17.88
C TYR A 29 1.08 -17.07 -18.76
N ARG A 30 1.70 -17.57 -19.83
CA ARG A 30 2.41 -16.73 -20.82
C ARG A 30 1.67 -16.78 -22.14
N VAL A 31 1.37 -15.62 -22.70
CA VAL A 31 0.56 -15.46 -23.92
C VAL A 31 1.40 -14.79 -24.98
N GLY A 32 1.54 -15.44 -26.13
CA GLY A 32 2.24 -14.88 -27.28
C GLY A 32 1.41 -13.82 -28.01
N THR A 33 2.08 -12.97 -28.80
CA THR A 33 1.42 -11.90 -29.57
C THR A 33 0.46 -12.39 -30.64
N ASP A 34 0.62 -13.64 -31.10
CA ASP A 34 -0.23 -14.24 -32.12
C ASP A 34 -1.47 -14.92 -31.52
N GLU A 35 -1.59 -14.90 -30.19
CA GLU A 35 -2.62 -15.60 -29.45
C GLU A 35 -3.68 -14.63 -28.93
N THR A 36 -4.89 -15.16 -28.77
CA THR A 36 -5.95 -14.49 -28.02
C THR A 36 -6.17 -15.30 -26.76
N PHE A 37 -6.19 -14.63 -25.61
CA PHE A 37 -6.34 -15.27 -24.31
C PHE A 37 -7.62 -14.81 -23.64
N VAL A 38 -8.44 -15.76 -23.24
CA VAL A 38 -9.78 -15.55 -22.72
C VAL A 38 -9.83 -15.89 -21.25
N ILE A 39 -10.24 -14.93 -20.44
CA ILE A 39 -10.44 -15.08 -19.00
C ILE A 39 -11.94 -15.23 -18.74
N GLY A 40 -12.33 -16.24 -17.96
CA GLY A 40 -13.71 -16.53 -17.57
C GLY A 40 -13.86 -18.01 -17.21
N ARG A 41 -15.03 -18.44 -16.72
CA ARG A 41 -15.23 -19.84 -16.27
C ARG A 41 -15.29 -20.92 -17.37
N GLY A 42 -14.74 -20.61 -18.53
CA GLY A 42 -14.76 -21.44 -19.74
C GLY A 42 -13.90 -20.84 -20.84
N GLY A 43 -12.93 -20.01 -20.44
CA GLY A 43 -11.89 -19.48 -21.29
C GLY A 43 -10.61 -20.29 -21.13
N ASP A 44 -9.50 -19.71 -21.60
CA ASP A 44 -8.16 -20.27 -21.47
C ASP A 44 -7.68 -20.21 -20.01
N LEU A 45 -8.00 -19.11 -19.30
CA LEU A 45 -7.93 -19.06 -17.83
C LEU A 45 -9.30 -19.36 -17.24
N ASP A 46 -9.50 -20.63 -16.86
CA ASP A 46 -10.67 -21.09 -16.11
C ASP A 46 -10.52 -20.74 -14.63
N ILE A 47 -11.11 -19.62 -14.24
CA ILE A 47 -10.96 -19.05 -12.89
C ILE A 47 -11.59 -19.94 -11.82
N ASP A 48 -12.87 -20.29 -12.01
CA ASP A 48 -13.75 -20.96 -11.03
C ASP A 48 -15.12 -21.27 -11.67
N ASP A 49 -15.86 -22.25 -11.17
CA ASP A 49 -17.23 -22.58 -11.61
C ASP A 49 -18.31 -21.67 -10.98
N ASN A 50 -17.95 -20.42 -10.68
CA ASN A 50 -18.85 -19.45 -10.10
C ASN A 50 -19.96 -19.06 -11.11
N PRO A 51 -21.25 -19.28 -10.80
CA PRO A 51 -22.34 -19.02 -11.75
C PRO A 51 -22.52 -17.53 -12.10
N TYR A 52 -21.99 -16.63 -11.26
CA TYR A 52 -21.99 -15.19 -11.52
C TYR A 52 -20.89 -14.77 -12.51
N LEU A 53 -19.93 -15.65 -12.80
CA LEU A 53 -18.85 -15.39 -13.75
C LEU A 53 -19.28 -15.74 -15.17
N HIS A 54 -18.96 -14.84 -16.12
CA HIS A 54 -19.19 -15.10 -17.53
C HIS A 54 -18.23 -16.19 -18.03
N ARG A 55 -18.69 -17.06 -18.92
CA ARG A 55 -17.82 -18.07 -19.58
C ARG A 55 -16.70 -17.40 -20.38
N ARG A 56 -17.03 -16.29 -21.03
CA ARG A 56 -16.10 -15.37 -21.68
C ARG A 56 -16.31 -14.01 -21.05
N PHE A 57 -15.34 -13.55 -20.27
CA PHE A 57 -15.45 -12.29 -19.56
C PHE A 57 -14.48 -11.26 -20.13
N LEU A 58 -13.19 -11.52 -20.04
CA LEU A 58 -12.15 -10.63 -20.55
C LEU A 58 -11.37 -11.33 -21.65
N VAL A 59 -11.05 -10.59 -22.69
CA VAL A 59 -10.26 -11.08 -23.82
C VAL A 59 -9.04 -10.20 -23.96
N LEU A 60 -7.89 -10.85 -23.95
CA LEU A 60 -6.58 -10.26 -24.14
C LEU A 60 -6.11 -10.60 -25.55
N ARG A 61 -5.70 -9.59 -26.30
CA ARG A 61 -5.08 -9.77 -27.62
C ARG A 61 -3.99 -8.74 -27.82
N HIS A 62 -2.97 -9.11 -28.57
CA HIS A 62 -2.00 -8.15 -29.07
C HIS A 62 -2.47 -7.58 -30.41
N ASP A 63 -2.57 -6.27 -30.52
CA ASP A 63 -2.97 -5.58 -31.74
C ASP A 63 -2.30 -4.20 -31.83
N SER A 64 -1.81 -3.87 -33.02
CA SER A 64 -1.15 -2.59 -33.31
C SER A 64 0.01 -2.27 -32.34
N GLY A 65 0.75 -3.30 -31.94
CA GLY A 65 1.92 -3.18 -31.05
C GLY A 65 1.57 -2.85 -29.61
N LEU A 66 0.36 -3.18 -29.14
CA LEU A 66 -0.06 -3.08 -27.74
C LEU A 66 -0.89 -4.30 -27.37
N TRP A 67 -0.83 -4.68 -26.10
CA TRP A 67 -1.83 -5.56 -25.52
C TRP A 67 -3.12 -4.80 -25.28
N TRP A 68 -4.24 -5.39 -25.68
CA TRP A 68 -5.58 -4.87 -25.45
C TRP A 68 -6.34 -5.82 -24.56
N ILE A 69 -7.03 -5.27 -23.58
CA ILE A 69 -8.05 -5.98 -22.81
C ILE A 69 -9.42 -5.51 -23.26
N ALA A 70 -10.31 -6.45 -23.54
CA ALA A 70 -11.70 -6.20 -23.91
C ALA A 70 -12.64 -6.93 -22.96
N ASN A 71 -13.68 -6.26 -22.48
CA ASN A 71 -14.72 -6.89 -21.70
C ASN A 71 -15.86 -7.34 -22.62
N GLU A 72 -15.88 -8.64 -22.90
CA GLU A 72 -16.95 -9.31 -23.66
C GLU A 72 -18.11 -9.75 -22.76
N GLY A 73 -17.97 -9.61 -21.44
CA GLY A 73 -19.03 -9.86 -20.48
C GLY A 73 -20.20 -8.88 -20.66
N SER A 74 -21.41 -9.33 -20.30
CA SER A 74 -22.63 -8.53 -20.46
C SER A 74 -23.01 -7.71 -19.22
N ARG A 75 -22.41 -7.99 -18.07
CA ARG A 75 -22.83 -7.42 -16.77
C ARG A 75 -21.70 -7.02 -15.84
N LEU A 76 -20.60 -7.77 -15.85
CA LEU A 76 -19.50 -7.51 -14.94
C LEU A 76 -18.63 -6.39 -15.51
N SER A 77 -18.18 -5.49 -14.66
CA SER A 77 -17.09 -4.57 -14.98
C SER A 77 -15.81 -5.05 -14.32
N ALA A 78 -14.69 -4.76 -14.96
CA ALA A 78 -13.37 -4.94 -14.36
C ALA A 78 -12.77 -3.58 -13.99
N THR A 79 -11.83 -3.59 -13.07
CA THR A 79 -11.00 -2.46 -12.70
C THR A 79 -9.57 -2.81 -13.01
N LEU A 80 -8.87 -1.93 -13.72
CA LEU A 80 -7.44 -2.03 -13.98
C LEU A 80 -6.75 -0.96 -13.17
N THR A 81 -5.78 -1.37 -12.36
CA THR A 81 -4.95 -0.48 -11.56
C THR A 81 -3.51 -0.70 -11.99
N ASP A 82 -2.72 0.35 -12.20
CA ASP A 82 -1.29 0.19 -12.46
C ASP A 82 -0.55 -0.40 -11.24
N GLY A 83 0.66 -0.91 -11.45
CA GLY A 83 1.48 -1.52 -10.40
C GLY A 83 1.74 -0.63 -9.19
N ASP A 84 1.77 0.69 -9.39
CA ASP A 84 2.03 1.70 -8.37
C ASP A 84 0.75 2.25 -7.71
N GLY A 85 -0.43 1.90 -8.24
CA GLY A 85 -1.72 2.38 -7.73
C GLY A 85 -2.05 3.84 -8.04
N LEU A 86 -1.30 4.48 -8.94
CA LEU A 86 -1.48 5.88 -9.36
C LEU A 86 -2.66 6.04 -10.30
N VAL A 87 -2.85 5.06 -11.18
CA VAL A 87 -3.83 5.11 -12.26
C VAL A 87 -4.80 3.95 -12.09
N GLN A 88 -6.08 4.29 -12.03
CA GLN A 88 -7.16 3.32 -12.00
C GLN A 88 -8.19 3.62 -13.09
N SER A 89 -8.61 2.59 -13.81
CA SER A 89 -9.62 2.68 -14.86
C SER A 89 -10.65 1.56 -14.72
N ARG A 90 -11.91 1.87 -15.03
CA ARG A 90 -13.00 0.90 -15.05
C ARG A 90 -13.26 0.44 -16.49
N LEU A 91 -13.20 -0.86 -16.71
CA LEU A 91 -13.56 -1.54 -17.95
C LEU A 91 -15.02 -2.01 -17.90
N ALA A 92 -15.93 -1.20 -18.45
CA ALA A 92 -17.35 -1.54 -18.56
C ALA A 92 -17.61 -2.66 -19.60
N PRO A 93 -18.75 -3.36 -19.53
CA PRO A 93 -19.20 -4.28 -20.59
C PRO A 93 -19.10 -3.67 -21.99
N GLY A 94 -18.50 -4.40 -22.93
CA GLY A 94 -18.31 -3.98 -24.32
C GLY A 94 -17.18 -2.96 -24.55
N ALA A 95 -16.52 -2.48 -23.48
CA ALA A 95 -15.39 -1.59 -23.61
C ALA A 95 -14.09 -2.38 -23.86
N SER A 96 -13.10 -1.70 -24.45
CA SER A 96 -11.74 -2.19 -24.58
C SER A 96 -10.74 -1.07 -24.30
N MET A 97 -9.59 -1.42 -23.74
CA MET A 97 -8.51 -0.47 -23.48
C MET A 97 -7.13 -1.11 -23.70
N PRO A 98 -6.13 -0.31 -24.09
CA PRO A 98 -4.76 -0.79 -24.19
C PRO A 98 -4.15 -0.93 -22.78
N LEU A 99 -3.33 -1.97 -22.60
CA LEU A 99 -2.44 -2.13 -21.46
C LEU A 99 -1.15 -1.36 -21.75
N VAL A 100 -0.94 -0.27 -21.01
CA VAL A 100 0.15 0.69 -21.25
C VAL A 100 1.11 0.81 -20.08
N PHE A 101 0.92 0.01 -19.03
CA PHE A 101 1.82 -0.09 -17.88
C PHE A 101 2.44 -1.47 -17.85
N SER A 102 3.71 -1.57 -17.45
CA SER A 102 4.43 -2.85 -17.38
C SER A 102 3.76 -3.82 -16.40
N ARG A 103 3.10 -3.31 -15.36
CA ARG A 103 2.27 -4.08 -14.43
C ARG A 103 0.90 -3.45 -14.30
N VAL A 104 -0.14 -4.26 -14.44
CA VAL A 104 -1.53 -3.90 -14.23
C VAL A 104 -2.19 -4.96 -13.36
N ILE A 105 -2.76 -4.55 -12.23
CA ILE A 105 -3.58 -5.43 -11.40
C ILE A 105 -5.04 -5.30 -11.83
N LEU A 106 -5.57 -6.41 -12.35
CA LEU A 106 -6.94 -6.57 -12.77
C LEU A 106 -7.78 -7.09 -11.61
N THR A 107 -8.81 -6.35 -11.22
CA THR A 107 -9.78 -6.78 -10.20
C THR A 107 -11.22 -6.69 -10.67
N PHE A 108 -12.02 -7.67 -10.26
CA PHE A 108 -13.46 -7.69 -10.52
C PHE A 108 -14.17 -8.58 -9.50
N SER A 109 -15.47 -8.35 -9.31
CA SER A 109 -16.29 -9.16 -8.42
C SER A 109 -17.35 -9.92 -9.20
N ALA A 110 -17.51 -11.21 -8.92
CA ALA A 110 -18.60 -12.04 -9.42
C ALA A 110 -19.37 -12.64 -8.23
N GLY A 111 -20.55 -12.08 -7.94
CA GLY A 111 -21.30 -12.42 -6.73
C GLY A 111 -20.53 -11.99 -5.48
N PRO A 112 -20.34 -12.87 -4.48
CA PRO A 112 -19.62 -12.53 -3.25
C PRO A 112 -18.09 -12.59 -3.38
N THR A 113 -17.58 -13.13 -4.49
CA THR A 113 -16.14 -13.37 -4.68
C THR A 113 -15.51 -12.24 -5.48
N THR A 114 -14.37 -11.75 -5.02
CA THR A 114 -13.53 -10.81 -5.75
C THR A 114 -12.28 -11.52 -6.21
N TYR A 115 -11.96 -11.37 -7.48
CA TYR A 115 -10.81 -11.97 -8.12
C TYR A 115 -9.79 -10.90 -8.43
N GLU A 116 -8.52 -11.28 -8.36
CA GLU A 116 -7.36 -10.46 -8.65
C GLU A 116 -6.42 -11.25 -9.56
N ILE A 117 -5.95 -10.59 -10.62
CA ILE A 117 -5.02 -11.16 -11.59
C ILE A 117 -3.96 -10.08 -11.85
N ASP A 118 -2.69 -10.43 -11.68
CA ASP A 118 -1.58 -9.57 -12.10
C ASP A 118 -1.33 -9.79 -13.60
N LEU A 119 -1.30 -8.70 -14.36
CA LEU A 119 -0.95 -8.67 -15.78
C LEU A 119 0.38 -7.95 -15.93
N ILE A 120 1.37 -8.62 -16.50
CA ILE A 120 2.74 -8.14 -16.63
C ILE A 120 3.15 -8.18 -18.10
N THR A 121 3.69 -7.08 -18.60
CA THR A 121 4.22 -6.95 -19.96
C THR A 121 5.70 -6.55 -19.87
N ALA A 122 6.55 -7.10 -20.74
CA ALA A 122 7.99 -6.80 -20.69
C ALA A 122 8.30 -5.34 -21.03
N GLU A 123 7.43 -4.73 -21.84
CA GLU A 123 7.59 -3.34 -22.24
C GLU A 123 6.24 -2.63 -22.32
N ALA A 124 5.99 -1.73 -21.36
CA ALA A 124 5.18 -0.57 -21.65
C ALA A 124 5.86 0.70 -21.14
N GLY A 125 7.12 0.90 -21.54
CA GLY A 125 7.83 2.19 -21.44
C GLY A 125 7.21 3.33 -22.27
N ARG A 126 5.96 3.18 -22.75
CA ARG A 126 5.22 4.22 -23.47
C ARG A 126 4.60 5.25 -22.54
N PHE A 127 4.40 4.90 -21.27
CA PHE A 127 4.03 5.84 -20.20
C PHE A 127 4.97 5.65 -19.01
N ALA A 128 6.10 6.37 -19.02
CA ALA A 128 6.78 6.70 -17.77
C ALA A 128 5.94 7.78 -17.07
N GLY A 129 5.78 7.67 -15.74
CA GLY A 129 5.29 8.78 -14.94
C GLY A 129 6.11 10.04 -15.25
N ILE A 130 5.50 11.21 -15.15
CA ILE A 130 6.26 12.46 -15.29
C ILE A 130 7.19 12.54 -14.07
N ASP A 131 8.46 12.19 -14.22
CA ASP A 131 9.51 12.41 -13.22
C ASP A 131 9.64 13.92 -12.99
N GLY A 132 8.85 14.46 -12.07
CA GLY A 132 8.64 15.90 -12.09
C GLY A 132 7.65 16.47 -11.09
N HIS A 133 7.59 15.95 -9.86
CA HIS A 133 7.21 16.80 -8.73
C HIS A 133 8.40 16.97 -7.78
N SER A 134 9.50 17.50 -8.31
CA SER A 134 10.38 18.29 -7.45
C SER A 134 9.57 19.51 -7.02
N PRO A 135 9.30 19.72 -5.72
CA PRO A 135 8.58 20.91 -5.28
C PRO A 135 9.41 22.12 -5.69
N SER A 136 8.97 22.81 -6.75
CA SER A 136 9.58 24.08 -7.16
C SER A 136 9.54 25.02 -5.95
N PRO A 137 10.68 25.55 -5.47
CA PRO A 137 10.72 26.42 -4.29
C PRO A 137 10.00 27.77 -4.49
N ARG A 138 9.53 28.07 -5.71
CA ARG A 138 9.02 29.38 -6.13
C ARG A 138 7.84 29.31 -7.10
N GLY A 139 6.93 28.34 -6.93
CA GLY A 139 5.62 28.35 -7.59
C GLY A 139 4.57 28.91 -6.64
N GLN A 140 3.82 29.93 -7.07
CA GLN A 140 2.62 30.37 -6.35
C GLN A 140 1.71 29.16 -6.17
N THR A 141 1.32 28.91 -4.93
CA THR A 141 0.83 27.63 -4.42
C THR A 141 -0.39 27.12 -5.19
N THR A 142 -0.18 26.10 -6.04
CA THR A 142 -1.25 25.15 -6.36
C THR A 142 -1.60 24.44 -5.05
N ILE A 143 -2.87 24.51 -4.65
CA ILE A 143 -3.43 23.81 -3.49
C ILE A 143 -3.25 22.30 -3.75
N GLY A 144 -2.21 21.68 -3.21
CA GLY A 144 -1.90 20.27 -3.51
C GLY A 144 -0.96 19.61 -2.52
N ALA A 145 0.26 20.12 -2.36
CA ALA A 145 1.22 19.53 -1.42
C ALA A 145 1.13 20.23 -0.06
N THR A 146 0.30 19.72 0.85
CA THR A 146 0.38 20.15 2.26
C THR A 146 1.68 19.59 2.84
N PRO A 147 2.70 20.42 3.17
CA PRO A 147 3.99 19.91 3.58
C PRO A 147 3.86 19.12 4.89
N MET A 148 4.27 17.85 4.92
CA MET A 148 4.20 16.99 6.11
C MET A 148 5.58 16.85 6.75
N THR A 149 5.61 16.83 8.09
CA THR A 149 6.83 16.44 8.82
C THR A 149 7.11 14.94 8.63
N ARG A 150 8.38 14.51 8.77
CA ARG A 150 8.78 13.08 8.66
C ARG A 150 7.89 12.17 9.53
N SER A 151 7.63 12.57 10.78
CA SER A 151 6.73 11.79 11.66
C SER A 151 5.29 11.74 11.16
N GLN A 152 4.77 12.79 10.54
CA GLN A 152 3.40 12.77 10.00
C GLN A 152 3.32 11.84 8.79
N ARG A 153 4.32 11.88 7.91
CA ARG A 153 4.44 10.96 6.76
C ARG A 153 4.55 9.50 7.23
N LEU A 154 5.41 9.21 8.20
CA LEU A 154 5.58 7.86 8.77
C LEU A 154 4.29 7.31 9.40
N LEU A 155 3.51 8.17 10.07
CA LEU A 155 2.21 7.78 10.62
C LEU A 155 1.20 7.40 9.54
N ILE A 156 1.12 8.20 8.47
CA ILE A 156 0.24 7.94 7.33
C ILE A 156 0.69 6.67 6.61
N LEU A 157 1.99 6.53 6.38
CA LEU A 157 2.61 5.37 5.75
C LEU A 157 2.34 4.08 6.53
N ALA A 158 2.43 4.10 7.87
CA ALA A 158 2.11 2.93 8.70
C ALA A 158 0.63 2.51 8.62
N LEU A 159 -0.28 3.45 8.34
CA LEU A 159 -1.69 3.15 8.09
C LEU A 159 -1.94 2.66 6.66
N ALA A 160 -1.18 3.18 5.70
CA ALA A 160 -1.29 2.84 4.28
C ALA A 160 -0.50 1.59 3.88
N GLU A 161 0.40 1.09 4.74
CA GLU A 161 1.30 -0.04 4.44
C GLU A 161 0.57 -1.24 3.82
N PRO A 162 -0.59 -1.72 4.33
CA PRO A 162 -1.29 -2.84 3.70
C PRO A 162 -1.85 -2.52 2.31
N VAL A 163 -2.28 -1.28 2.08
CA VAL A 163 -2.82 -0.83 0.78
C VAL A 163 -1.68 -0.75 -0.24
N LEU A 164 -0.54 -0.18 0.16
CA LEU A 164 0.63 -0.02 -0.70
C LEU A 164 1.33 -1.35 -1.03
N LYS A 165 1.26 -2.34 -0.13
CA LYS A 165 1.75 -3.70 -0.39
C LYS A 165 0.82 -4.54 -1.30
N ARG A 166 -0.45 -4.17 -1.41
CA ARG A 166 -1.49 -4.89 -2.18
C ARG A 166 -2.07 -4.03 -3.29
N ALA A 167 -1.23 -3.38 -4.10
CA ALA A 167 -1.70 -2.73 -5.32
C ALA A 167 -2.66 -3.68 -6.05
N GLY A 168 -3.95 -3.32 -6.20
CA GLY A 168 -4.96 -4.22 -6.77
C GLY A 168 -6.30 -4.31 -6.03
N THR A 169 -6.30 -4.74 -4.77
CA THR A 169 -7.54 -5.25 -4.13
C THR A 169 -8.61 -4.19 -3.78
N GLY A 170 -8.26 -2.90 -3.73
CA GLY A 170 -9.17 -1.83 -3.25
C GLY A 170 -9.74 -2.05 -1.83
N SER A 171 -9.34 -3.12 -1.14
CA SER A 171 -9.98 -3.67 0.06
C SER A 171 -8.95 -4.18 1.06
N ALA A 172 -7.78 -3.54 1.15
CA ALA A 172 -6.85 -3.83 2.24
C ALA A 172 -7.42 -3.28 3.55
N GLU A 173 -7.48 -4.14 4.57
CA GLU A 173 -7.92 -3.72 5.91
C GLU A 173 -6.93 -2.71 6.49
N ILE A 174 -7.44 -1.55 6.88
CA ILE A 174 -6.61 -0.49 7.45
C ILE A 174 -6.30 -0.86 8.90
N PRO A 175 -5.01 -0.85 9.30
CA PRO A 175 -4.61 -1.31 10.61
C PRO A 175 -5.19 -0.43 11.73
N SER A 176 -5.34 -1.04 12.91
CA SER A 176 -5.70 -0.29 14.11
C SER A 176 -4.59 0.68 14.51
N SER A 177 -4.93 1.76 15.24
CA SER A 177 -3.92 2.68 15.78
C SER A 177 -2.86 1.97 16.64
N ALA A 178 -3.23 0.89 17.33
CA ALA A 178 -2.31 0.10 18.14
C ALA A 178 -1.29 -0.65 17.27
N SER A 179 -1.77 -1.31 16.21
CA SER A 179 -0.90 -2.00 15.25
C SER A 179 0.04 -1.03 14.54
N ALA A 180 -0.48 0.10 14.04
CA ALA A 180 0.33 1.12 13.38
C ALA A 180 1.34 1.81 14.33
N ALA A 181 0.99 2.01 15.60
CA ALA A 181 1.92 2.51 16.60
C ALA A 181 3.06 1.51 16.88
N ALA A 182 2.73 0.22 17.03
CA ALA A 182 3.71 -0.85 17.21
C ALA A 182 4.65 -0.96 16.01
N ARG A 183 4.11 -0.83 14.78
CA ARG A 183 4.90 -0.82 13.54
C ARG A 183 6.00 0.23 13.56
N LEU A 184 5.74 1.41 14.10
CA LEU A 184 6.70 2.51 14.22
C LEU A 184 7.57 2.45 15.49
N GLY A 185 7.30 1.55 16.44
CA GLY A 185 7.94 1.57 17.76
C GLY A 185 7.51 2.78 18.61
N TRP A 186 6.30 3.32 18.37
CA TRP A 186 5.76 4.45 19.12
C TRP A 186 4.77 4.02 20.19
N SER A 187 4.62 4.82 21.24
CA SER A 187 3.50 4.65 22.17
C SER A 187 2.17 4.99 21.49
N LEU A 188 1.10 4.28 21.86
CA LEU A 188 -0.24 4.51 21.33
C LEU A 188 -0.70 5.97 21.54
N THR A 189 -0.37 6.57 22.68
CA THR A 189 -0.67 7.98 22.98
C THR A 189 0.05 8.94 22.04
N LYS A 190 1.34 8.71 21.74
CA LYS A 190 2.12 9.51 20.77
C LYS A 190 1.50 9.41 19.38
N PHE A 191 1.10 8.20 18.98
CA PHE A 191 0.49 7.93 17.69
C PHE A 191 -0.87 8.64 17.54
N ASN A 192 -1.81 8.44 18.47
CA ASN A 192 -3.14 9.02 18.39
C ASN A 192 -3.09 10.56 18.35
N ARG A 193 -2.25 11.18 19.18
CA ARG A 193 -2.06 12.65 19.15
C ARG A 193 -1.55 13.14 17.80
N LYS A 194 -0.60 12.42 17.18
CA LYS A 194 -0.10 12.79 15.84
C LYS A 194 -1.18 12.57 14.77
N LEU A 195 -1.96 11.49 14.86
CA LEU A 195 -3.06 11.20 13.95
C LEU A 195 -4.11 12.31 13.99
N ASP A 196 -4.51 12.76 15.19
CA ASP A 196 -5.46 13.86 15.35
C ASP A 196 -4.93 15.16 14.70
N ASN A 197 -3.66 15.50 14.95
CA ASN A 197 -3.03 16.69 14.36
C ASN A 197 -2.95 16.61 12.83
N VAL A 198 -2.73 15.42 12.26
CA VAL A 198 -2.72 15.20 10.80
C VAL A 198 -4.12 15.35 10.22
N CYS A 199 -5.13 14.71 10.83
CA CYS A 199 -6.52 14.82 10.41
C CYS A 199 -7.00 16.28 10.42
N GLU A 200 -6.72 17.02 11.49
CA GLU A 200 -7.09 18.44 11.61
C GLU A 200 -6.40 19.30 10.55
N LYS A 201 -5.12 19.04 10.28
CA LYS A 201 -4.35 19.77 9.27
C LYS A 201 -4.89 19.56 7.85
N LEU A 202 -5.25 18.33 7.52
CA LEU A 202 -5.81 17.99 6.20
C LEU A 202 -7.27 18.46 6.05
N ASP A 203 -8.04 18.42 7.12
CA ASP A 203 -9.39 18.97 7.15
C ASP A 203 -9.41 20.48 6.89
N ARG A 204 -8.45 21.24 7.42
CA ARG A 204 -8.31 22.69 7.16
C ARG A 204 -8.05 23.03 5.69
N VAL A 205 -7.46 22.10 4.92
CA VAL A 205 -7.24 22.26 3.47
C VAL A 205 -8.35 21.62 2.62
N GLY A 206 -9.44 21.17 3.26
CA GLY A 206 -10.67 20.72 2.58
C GLY A 206 -10.78 19.22 2.33
N VAL A 207 -9.93 18.38 2.93
CA VAL A 207 -10.03 16.93 2.78
C VAL A 207 -11.28 16.41 3.51
N ARG A 208 -12.19 15.80 2.76
CA ARG A 208 -13.46 15.29 3.27
C ARG A 208 -13.27 14.01 4.10
N GLY A 209 -14.19 13.75 5.03
CA GLY A 209 -14.20 12.50 5.82
C GLY A 209 -13.22 12.46 7.00
N LEU A 210 -12.44 13.52 7.23
CA LEU A 210 -11.49 13.59 8.36
C LEU A 210 -12.09 14.15 9.65
N ARG A 211 -13.30 14.72 9.59
CA ARG A 211 -14.09 15.11 10.77
C ARG A 211 -15.08 14.02 11.17
N GLY A 212 -15.10 13.74 12.46
CA GLY A 212 -16.02 12.77 13.02
C GLY A 212 -17.45 13.31 13.22
N GLY A 213 -18.42 12.72 12.54
CA GLY A 213 -19.85 12.86 12.89
C GLY A 213 -20.23 11.98 14.09
N ARG A 214 -21.27 12.37 14.84
CA ARG A 214 -21.69 11.88 16.18
C ARG A 214 -22.11 10.39 16.33
N ALA A 215 -21.72 9.45 15.47
CA ALA A 215 -22.13 8.05 15.59
C ALA A 215 -20.94 7.08 15.52
N GLY A 216 -20.57 6.51 16.68
CA GLY A 216 -19.91 5.23 16.98
C GLY A 216 -18.82 4.58 16.09
N GLY A 217 -18.82 4.72 14.76
CA GLY A 217 -17.88 4.11 13.80
C GLY A 217 -16.75 5.03 13.33
N VAL A 218 -16.53 6.13 14.04
CA VAL A 218 -15.88 7.36 13.55
C VAL A 218 -14.38 7.21 13.29
N ALA A 219 -13.68 6.44 14.13
CA ALA A 219 -12.23 6.32 14.05
C ALA A 219 -11.75 5.40 12.91
N SER A 220 -12.56 4.41 12.52
CA SER A 220 -12.23 3.57 11.36
C SER A 220 -12.45 4.34 10.07
N ASN A 221 -13.59 5.02 9.96
CA ASN A 221 -13.93 5.83 8.78
C ASN A 221 -12.95 6.97 8.53
N ARG A 222 -12.46 7.66 9.59
CA ARG A 222 -11.46 8.73 9.41
C ARG A 222 -10.10 8.21 8.93
N ARG A 223 -9.69 7.00 9.36
CA ARG A 223 -8.44 6.37 8.90
C ARG A 223 -8.58 5.93 7.45
N ALA A 224 -9.74 5.40 7.06
CA ALA A 224 -10.07 5.12 5.67
C ALA A 224 -9.95 6.36 4.78
N ALA A 225 -10.63 7.45 5.15
CA ALA A 225 -10.53 8.70 4.41
C ALA A 225 -9.10 9.26 4.35
N LEU A 226 -8.33 9.14 5.43
CA LEU A 226 -6.93 9.56 5.47
C LEU A 226 -6.06 8.73 4.50
N VAL A 227 -6.18 7.40 4.55
CA VAL A 227 -5.39 6.49 3.71
C VAL A 227 -5.77 6.67 2.24
N GLU A 228 -7.06 6.71 1.93
CA GLU A 228 -7.56 6.94 0.56
C GLU A 228 -7.03 8.26 -0.01
N HIS A 229 -7.11 9.35 0.76
CA HIS A 229 -6.56 10.63 0.35
C HIS A 229 -5.04 10.59 0.17
N ALA A 230 -4.31 9.96 1.09
CA ALA A 230 -2.85 9.93 1.06
C ALA A 230 -2.30 9.12 -0.12
N VAL A 231 -2.93 7.99 -0.46
CA VAL A 231 -2.58 7.17 -1.62
C VAL A 231 -2.96 7.88 -2.92
N SER A 232 -4.19 8.41 -3.02
CA SER A 232 -4.65 9.09 -4.25
C SER A 232 -3.90 10.40 -4.57
N THR A 233 -3.30 11.04 -3.57
CA THR A 233 -2.52 12.29 -3.75
C THR A 233 -1.01 12.09 -3.74
N LEU A 234 -0.54 10.84 -3.67
CA LEU A 234 0.89 10.49 -3.64
C LEU A 234 1.64 11.14 -2.49
N MET A 235 0.94 11.33 -1.36
CA MET A 235 1.55 11.77 -0.11
C MET A 235 2.47 10.70 0.47
N VAL A 236 2.15 9.44 0.17
CA VAL A 236 2.95 8.24 0.46
C VAL A 236 2.87 7.28 -0.73
N THR A 237 3.97 6.62 -1.05
CA THR A 237 4.07 5.64 -2.15
C THR A 237 4.69 4.33 -1.66
N ALA A 238 4.66 3.28 -2.48
CA ALA A 238 5.30 2.00 -2.13
C ALA A 238 6.82 2.15 -1.91
N GLU A 239 7.47 3.08 -2.60
CA GLU A 239 8.90 3.39 -2.43
C GLU A 239 9.25 3.90 -1.02
N ASP A 240 8.27 4.46 -0.30
CA ASP A 240 8.47 4.93 1.06
C ASP A 240 8.50 3.81 2.10
N LEU A 241 8.00 2.61 1.78
CA LEU A 241 7.86 1.50 2.74
C LEU A 241 9.13 1.19 3.56
N PRO A 242 10.36 1.24 3.00
CA PRO A 242 11.59 1.04 3.78
C PRO A 242 11.79 2.04 4.94
N LEU A 243 11.17 3.23 4.87
CA LEU A 243 11.25 4.23 5.94
C LEU A 243 10.60 3.75 7.26
N LEU A 244 9.63 2.84 7.18
CA LEU A 244 9.00 2.25 8.37
C LEU A 244 10.01 1.38 9.15
N ASP A 245 10.84 0.63 8.43
CA ASP A 245 11.84 -0.26 9.03
C ASP A 245 12.99 0.54 9.66
N GLU A 246 13.40 1.62 8.99
CA GLU A 246 14.41 2.54 9.55
C GLU A 246 13.92 3.20 10.85
N GLU A 247 12.69 3.71 10.87
CA GLU A 247 12.12 4.33 12.07
C GLU A 247 11.96 3.31 13.21
N HIS A 248 11.49 2.10 12.90
CA HIS A 248 11.35 1.04 13.90
C HIS A 248 12.71 0.69 14.53
N ARG A 249 13.74 0.49 13.69
CA ARG A 249 15.11 0.20 14.14
C ARG A 249 15.69 1.33 14.99
N ALA A 250 15.51 2.58 14.57
CA ALA A 250 15.97 3.75 15.32
C ALA A 250 15.32 3.82 16.72
N ASN A 251 14.02 3.55 16.81
CA ASN A 251 13.31 3.55 18.09
C ASN A 251 13.72 2.38 18.99
N GLN A 252 14.01 1.20 18.43
CA GLN A 252 14.56 0.08 19.20
C GLN A 252 15.94 0.40 19.79
N VAL A 253 16.84 1.01 19.00
CA VAL A 253 18.18 1.42 19.46
C VAL A 253 18.06 2.45 20.59
N ALA A 254 17.18 3.44 20.42
CA ALA A 254 16.94 4.45 21.46
C ALA A 254 16.39 3.84 22.77
N ALA A 255 15.49 2.85 22.66
CA ALA A 255 14.95 2.14 23.82
C ALA A 255 16.02 1.30 24.53
N ALA A 256 16.88 0.60 23.78
CA ALA A 256 17.99 -0.18 24.35
C ALA A 256 19.02 0.71 25.07
N GLN A 257 19.36 1.87 24.49
CA GLN A 257 20.25 2.84 25.13
C GLN A 257 19.65 3.43 26.41
N ALA A 258 18.35 3.71 26.42
CA ALA A 258 17.66 4.17 27.62
C ALA A 258 17.65 3.12 28.74
N ALA A 259 17.49 1.85 28.41
CA ALA A 259 17.56 0.74 29.37
C ALA A 259 18.97 0.57 29.94
N ALA A 260 20.00 0.53 29.09
CA ALA A 260 21.39 0.42 29.53
C ALA A 260 21.84 1.61 30.41
N GLY A 261 21.40 2.83 30.08
CA GLY A 261 21.67 4.02 30.90
C GLY A 261 20.94 4.03 32.24
N ALA A 262 19.80 3.34 32.36
CA ALA A 262 19.08 3.17 33.62
C ALA A 262 19.79 2.15 34.54
N GLU A 263 20.28 1.04 33.99
CA GLU A 263 21.04 0.01 34.73
C GLU A 263 22.37 0.57 35.28
N SER A 264 23.10 1.35 34.47
CA SER A 264 24.36 1.97 34.90
C SER A 264 24.19 3.01 36.04
N ARG A 265 23.02 3.65 36.16
CA ARG A 265 22.73 4.63 37.23
C ARG A 265 22.39 3.98 38.57
N VAL A 266 21.93 2.74 38.57
CA VAL A 266 21.60 2.01 39.81
C VAL A 266 22.90 1.55 40.52
N ASP A 267 23.96 1.27 39.77
CA ASP A 267 25.23 0.75 40.29
C ASP A 267 26.16 1.83 40.91
N THR A 268 25.79 3.11 40.85
CA THR A 268 26.60 4.23 41.38
C THR A 268 26.05 4.86 42.67
N ALA A 269 25.07 4.22 43.34
CA ALA A 269 24.58 4.71 44.63
C ALA A 269 25.67 4.57 45.73
N PRO A 270 25.99 5.64 46.48
CA PRO A 270 27.08 5.59 47.45
C PRO A 270 26.68 4.74 48.67
N VAL A 271 27.54 3.77 49.01
CA VAL A 271 27.45 2.98 50.26
C VAL A 271 27.54 3.95 51.44
N PRO A 272 26.58 3.96 52.38
CA PRO A 272 26.65 4.83 53.54
C PRO A 272 27.79 4.38 54.46
N HIS A 273 28.76 5.27 54.69
CA HIS A 273 29.83 5.08 55.66
C HIS A 273 29.23 5.18 57.07
N ASP A 274 29.07 4.03 57.72
CA ASP A 274 28.68 3.92 59.14
C ASP A 274 29.77 4.56 60.01
N SER A 275 29.45 5.67 60.66
CA SER A 275 30.34 6.35 61.61
C SER A 275 29.94 5.90 63.01
N GLY A 276 30.63 4.87 63.50
CA GLY A 276 30.50 4.36 64.86
C GLY A 276 30.67 5.48 65.90
N ARG A 277 29.65 5.65 66.73
CA ARG A 277 29.67 6.51 67.91
C ARG A 277 30.31 5.74 69.06
N ASP A 278 31.55 6.10 69.36
CA ASP A 278 32.24 5.77 70.60
C ASP A 278 31.97 6.90 71.61
N ALA A 279 31.37 6.59 72.75
CA ALA A 279 31.27 7.50 73.89
C ALA A 279 31.06 6.68 75.16
N GLY A 280 32.15 6.48 75.90
CA GLY A 280 32.17 5.86 77.21
C GLY A 280 31.78 6.79 78.37
N ASP A 281 31.48 6.11 79.47
CA ASP A 281 31.74 6.42 80.88
C ASP A 281 31.22 7.74 81.49
N ALA A 282 30.19 7.60 82.34
CA ALA A 282 30.14 8.11 83.72
C ALA A 282 28.93 7.52 84.47
#